data_AF-A0A838W8P5-F1
#
_entry.id   AF-A0A838W8P5-F1
#
_cell.length_a   1.000
_cell.length_b   1.000
_cell.length_c   1.000
_cell.angle_alpha   90.00
_cell.angle_beta   90.00
_cell.angle_gamma   90.00
#
_symmetry.space_group_name_H-M   'P 1'
#
loop_
_entity.id
_entity.type
_entity.pdbx_description
1 polymer ?
#
loop_
_entity_poly.entity_id
_entity_poly.type
_entity_poly.pdbx_seq_one_letter_code
_entity_poly.pdbx_strand_id
1 'polypeptide(L)'
;MLRKASVLFIPMLLLASCAEPQLTDVGAPEADAAALFAAGQGLVRKAIPAEDPGPPFYARVSPITNQLHQTDGWLAVPFYRSPECIPADFNLLELFHIPGTTGPGAFGCPLLTSGFLLIEPDAPLGTFPRQVVLTGGGVQFWFVRWVDFQEAMKDGVVTIAELEALHPLKGTASNFHETLRPRDGEHLVAITARGMLEDGRSFQFQVNQPEYVTKSIRIRFR
;
A
#
# COMPACT_ATOMS: atom_id res chain seq x y z
N MET A 1 -54.30 -41.13 44.18
CA MET A 1 -54.22 -41.13 42.70
C MET A 1 -53.75 -39.75 42.25
N LEU A 2 -52.45 -39.57 42.00
CA LEU A 2 -51.86 -38.28 41.59
C LEU A 2 -51.44 -38.38 40.11
N ARG A 3 -52.07 -37.58 39.25
CA ARG A 3 -51.73 -37.45 37.81
C ARG A 3 -50.47 -36.60 37.66
N LYS A 4 -49.43 -37.13 37.01
CA LYS A 4 -48.25 -36.38 36.58
C LYS A 4 -48.54 -35.74 35.21
N ALA A 5 -48.46 -34.41 35.14
CA ALA A 5 -48.47 -33.65 33.90
C ALA A 5 -47.05 -33.66 33.29
N SER A 6 -46.94 -34.04 32.02
CA SER A 6 -45.70 -33.93 31.25
C SER A 6 -45.71 -32.61 30.49
N VAL A 7 -44.71 -31.76 30.74
CA VAL A 7 -44.49 -30.49 30.03
C VAL A 7 -43.62 -30.78 28.81
N LEU A 8 -44.11 -30.39 27.64
CA LEU A 8 -43.44 -30.52 26.34
C LEU A 8 -42.46 -29.35 26.17
N PHE A 9 -41.17 -29.63 26.02
CA PHE A 9 -40.12 -28.63 25.76
C PHE A 9 -39.93 -28.51 24.24
N ILE A 10 -40.18 -27.32 23.68
CA ILE A 10 -39.90 -26.99 22.27
C ILE A 10 -38.50 -26.36 22.18
N PRO A 11 -37.56 -26.90 21.38
CA PRO A 11 -36.27 -26.26 21.18
C PRO A 11 -36.41 -25.09 20.21
N MET A 12 -35.96 -23.92 20.66
CA MET A 12 -35.89 -22.68 19.87
C MET A 12 -34.61 -22.73 19.02
N LEU A 13 -34.75 -22.89 17.70
CA LEU A 13 -33.65 -22.78 16.75
C LEU A 13 -33.23 -21.31 16.60
N LEU A 14 -32.05 -20.96 17.13
CA LEU A 14 -31.39 -19.67 16.89
C LEU A 14 -30.63 -19.74 15.55
N LEU A 15 -31.21 -19.15 14.50
CA LEU A 15 -30.51 -18.88 13.25
C LEU A 15 -29.54 -17.70 13.46
N ALA A 16 -28.25 -18.00 13.60
CA ALA A 16 -27.19 -17.00 13.57
C ALA A 16 -27.00 -16.50 12.12
N SER A 17 -27.61 -15.36 11.80
CA SER A 17 -27.33 -14.62 10.58
C SER A 17 -25.93 -14.03 10.65
N CYS A 18 -24.97 -14.60 9.90
CA CYS A 18 -23.68 -13.97 9.67
C CYS A 18 -23.88 -12.84 8.66
N ALA A 19 -24.12 -11.63 9.15
CA ALA A 19 -24.04 -10.43 8.33
C ALA A 19 -22.58 -10.21 7.93
N GLU A 20 -22.27 -10.41 6.65
CA GLU A 20 -20.96 -10.12 6.08
C GLU A 20 -20.76 -8.60 6.07
N PRO A 21 -19.72 -8.04 6.71
CA PRO A 21 -19.52 -6.60 6.76
C PRO A 21 -19.20 -6.10 5.35
N GLN A 22 -20.14 -5.36 4.76
CA GLN A 22 -19.96 -4.63 3.51
C GLN A 22 -18.84 -3.60 3.69
N LEU A 23 -17.77 -3.77 2.92
CA LEU A 23 -16.72 -2.77 2.75
C LEU A 23 -17.32 -1.58 2.00
N THR A 24 -17.67 -0.53 2.74
CA THR A 24 -18.08 0.75 2.17
C THR A 24 -16.95 1.34 1.33
N ASP A 25 -17.30 1.75 0.13
CA ASP A 25 -16.43 2.42 -0.84
C ASP A 25 -16.06 3.82 -0.32
N VAL A 26 -14.83 3.97 0.17
CA VAL A 26 -14.27 5.24 0.66
C VAL A 26 -13.41 5.84 -0.47
N GLY A 27 -14.04 6.31 -1.55
CA GLY A 27 -13.30 6.74 -2.74
C GLY A 27 -13.41 8.23 -3.11
N ALA A 28 -14.52 8.89 -2.78
CA ALA A 28 -14.85 10.23 -3.30
C ALA A 28 -14.74 11.43 -2.32
N PRO A 29 -15.03 11.32 -1.00
CA PRO A 29 -15.09 12.51 -0.14
C PRO A 29 -13.72 13.07 0.30
N GLU A 30 -12.63 12.35 0.06
CA GLU A 30 -11.30 12.73 0.56
C GLU A 30 -10.60 13.81 -0.30
N ALA A 31 -10.87 13.87 -1.61
CA ALA A 31 -10.22 14.80 -2.53
C ALA A 31 -10.65 16.26 -2.31
N ASP A 32 -11.94 16.49 -2.07
CA ASP A 32 -12.51 17.83 -1.81
C ASP A 32 -12.15 18.32 -0.40
N ALA A 33 -12.13 17.42 0.59
CA ALA A 33 -11.69 17.74 1.95
C ALA A 33 -10.20 18.12 2.01
N ALA A 34 -9.34 17.43 1.24
CA ALA A 34 -7.91 17.74 1.15
C ALA A 34 -7.64 19.09 0.47
N ALA A 35 -8.43 19.47 -0.54
CA ALA A 35 -8.31 20.77 -1.21
C ALA A 35 -8.70 21.94 -0.29
N LEU A 36 -9.77 21.77 0.51
CA LEU A 36 -10.19 22.76 1.50
C LEU A 36 -9.20 22.88 2.67
N PHE A 37 -8.61 21.76 3.10
CA PHE A 37 -7.54 21.73 4.10
C PHE A 37 -6.28 22.45 3.61
N ALA A 38 -5.86 22.21 2.35
CA ALA A 38 -4.69 22.85 1.75
C ALA A 38 -4.82 24.38 1.68
N ALA A 39 -5.98 24.88 1.25
CA ALA A 39 -6.25 26.31 1.16
C ALA A 39 -6.23 27.02 2.52
N GLY A 40 -6.68 26.34 3.59
CA GLY A 40 -6.61 26.86 4.96
C GLY A 40 -5.21 26.84 5.58
N GLN A 41 -4.25 26.13 4.98
CA GLN A 41 -2.88 25.94 5.50
C GLN A 41 -1.81 26.65 4.67
N GLY A 42 -2.19 27.38 3.61
CA GLY A 42 -1.23 28.03 2.70
C GLY A 42 -0.43 27.04 1.84
N LEU A 43 -0.96 25.83 1.62
CA LEU A 43 -0.32 24.81 0.78
C LEU A 43 -0.82 24.90 -0.66
N VAL A 44 0.05 24.56 -1.61
CA VAL A 44 -0.31 24.37 -3.02
C VAL A 44 -0.49 22.89 -3.33
N ARG A 45 -1.47 22.61 -4.19
CA ARG A 45 -1.70 21.28 -4.76
C ARG A 45 -0.94 21.16 -6.08
N LYS A 46 -0.14 20.12 -6.24
CA LYS A 46 0.50 19.76 -7.53
C LYS A 46 0.01 18.40 -7.98
N ALA A 47 -0.41 18.28 -9.24
CA ALA A 47 -0.82 17.02 -9.84
C ALA A 47 0.38 16.10 -10.11
N ILE A 48 0.21 14.80 -9.85
CA ILE A 48 1.20 13.76 -10.14
C ILE A 48 0.65 12.89 -11.28
N PRO A 49 1.41 12.64 -12.37
CA PRO A 49 2.79 13.08 -12.61
C PRO A 49 2.93 14.44 -13.34
N ALA A 50 1.83 15.14 -13.63
CA ALA A 50 1.81 16.25 -14.60
C ALA A 50 2.59 17.50 -14.15
N GLU A 51 2.57 17.82 -12.86
CA GLU A 51 3.26 18.98 -12.28
C GLU A 51 4.40 18.57 -11.34
N ASP A 52 4.36 17.35 -10.81
CA ASP A 52 5.39 16.73 -9.98
C ASP A 52 5.58 15.27 -10.41
N PRO A 53 6.82 14.78 -10.61
CA PRO A 53 7.07 13.42 -11.10
C PRO A 53 6.70 12.32 -10.08
N GLY A 54 6.30 12.70 -8.87
CA GLY A 54 5.88 11.82 -7.79
C GLY A 54 7.05 11.23 -6.99
N PRO A 55 6.82 10.17 -6.21
CA PRO A 55 7.85 9.60 -5.34
C PRO A 55 9.03 9.02 -6.15
N PRO A 56 10.31 9.19 -5.74
CA PRO A 56 11.46 8.63 -6.45
C PRO A 56 11.79 7.20 -6.01
N PHE A 57 10.83 6.28 -6.02
CA PHE A 57 11.05 4.87 -5.66
C PHE A 57 10.24 3.91 -6.52
N TYR A 58 10.70 2.67 -6.65
CA TYR A 58 10.02 1.66 -7.47
C TYR A 58 8.94 0.90 -6.71
N ALA A 59 9.21 0.55 -5.45
CA ALA A 59 8.35 -0.26 -4.61
C ALA A 59 8.47 0.13 -3.14
N ARG A 60 7.48 -0.24 -2.32
CA ARG A 60 7.58 -0.17 -0.85
C ARG A 60 7.99 -1.53 -0.29
N VAL A 61 9.29 -1.69 -0.10
CA VAL A 61 9.91 -2.92 0.43
C VAL A 61 11.22 -2.62 1.15
N SER A 62 11.27 -1.47 1.82
CA SER A 62 12.47 -1.01 2.52
C SER A 62 12.29 -1.08 4.04
N PRO A 63 13.32 -1.51 4.79
CA PRO A 63 13.33 -1.40 6.25
C PRO A 63 13.38 0.07 6.70
N ILE A 64 13.84 0.99 5.84
CA ILE A 64 13.84 2.42 6.10
C ILE A 64 12.38 2.86 6.26
N THR A 65 12.07 3.58 7.34
CA THR A 65 10.70 4.00 7.70
C THR A 65 9.70 2.84 7.86
N ASN A 66 10.17 1.61 8.12
CA ASN A 66 9.35 0.41 8.35
C ASN A 66 8.34 0.11 7.22
N GLN A 67 8.79 0.13 5.96
CA GLN A 67 7.94 -0.15 4.80
C GLN A 67 7.92 -1.64 4.40
N LEU A 68 8.07 -2.52 5.38
CA LEU A 68 7.96 -3.98 5.22
C LEU A 68 6.55 -4.42 5.67
N HIS A 69 5.59 -4.32 4.75
CA HIS A 69 4.19 -4.60 5.04
C HIS A 69 3.90 -6.11 5.01
N GLN A 70 4.07 -6.77 6.16
CA GLN A 70 3.87 -8.22 6.30
C GLN A 70 2.76 -8.60 7.30
N THR A 71 2.06 -9.71 7.02
CA THR A 71 1.14 -10.41 7.94
C THR A 71 1.01 -11.87 7.50
N ASP A 72 0.67 -12.76 8.43
CA ASP A 72 0.32 -14.17 8.14
C ASP A 72 1.40 -14.92 7.30
N GLY A 73 2.67 -14.56 7.49
CA GLY A 73 3.81 -15.16 6.81
C GLY A 73 4.05 -14.67 5.37
N TRP A 74 3.36 -13.61 4.94
CA TRP A 74 3.50 -12.97 3.64
C TRP A 74 3.94 -11.52 3.77
N LEU A 75 4.82 -11.09 2.89
CA LEU A 75 5.17 -9.70 2.66
C LEU A 75 4.50 -9.23 1.37
N ALA A 76 3.81 -8.10 1.43
CA ALA A 76 3.26 -7.43 0.25
C ALA A 76 4.24 -6.38 -0.26
N VAL A 77 4.55 -6.43 -1.56
CA VAL A 77 5.42 -5.49 -2.26
C VAL A 77 4.60 -4.77 -3.33
N PRO A 78 4.04 -3.58 -3.02
CA PRO A 78 3.40 -2.75 -4.02
C PRO A 78 4.46 -2.03 -4.87
N PHE A 79 4.31 -2.10 -6.18
CA PHE A 79 5.16 -1.46 -7.17
C PHE A 79 4.47 -0.24 -7.77
N TYR A 80 5.09 0.92 -7.60
CA TYR A 80 4.64 2.21 -8.11
C TYR A 80 5.06 2.43 -9.56
N ARG A 81 6.03 1.64 -10.02
CA ARG A 81 6.61 1.61 -11.35
C ARG A 81 6.77 0.15 -11.76
N SER A 82 6.80 -0.13 -13.06
CA SER A 82 6.96 -1.52 -13.53
C SER A 82 8.22 -2.17 -12.95
N PRO A 83 8.15 -3.40 -12.41
CA PRO A 83 9.32 -4.16 -11.97
C PRO A 83 10.39 -4.33 -13.07
N GLU A 84 9.96 -4.41 -14.33
CA GLU A 84 10.84 -4.58 -15.49
C GLU A 84 11.76 -3.37 -15.75
N CYS A 85 11.43 -2.23 -15.16
CA CYS A 85 12.18 -0.99 -15.36
C CYS A 85 13.21 -0.74 -14.24
N ILE A 86 13.25 -1.62 -13.24
CA ILE A 86 14.17 -1.52 -12.11
C ILE A 86 15.56 -1.96 -12.59
N PRO A 87 16.61 -1.16 -12.38
CA PRO A 87 17.97 -1.58 -12.69
C PRO A 87 18.32 -2.87 -11.95
N ALA A 88 18.98 -3.80 -12.64
CA ALA A 88 19.27 -5.13 -12.11
C ALA A 88 20.10 -5.11 -10.81
N ASP A 89 20.91 -4.07 -10.63
CA ASP A 89 21.80 -3.84 -9.49
C ASP A 89 21.22 -2.89 -8.43
N PHE A 90 19.99 -2.38 -8.62
CA PHE A 90 19.38 -1.49 -7.64
C PHE A 90 18.98 -2.26 -6.37
N ASN A 91 19.47 -1.79 -5.22
CA ASN A 91 19.09 -2.32 -3.93
C ASN A 91 17.70 -1.81 -3.51
N LEU A 92 16.69 -2.68 -3.54
CA LEU A 92 15.31 -2.35 -3.16
C LEU A 92 15.17 -1.95 -1.68
N LEU A 93 16.16 -2.25 -0.84
CA LEU A 93 16.18 -1.84 0.56
C LEU A 93 16.51 -0.34 0.75
N GLU A 94 17.07 0.35 -0.24
CA GLU A 94 17.42 1.78 -0.16
C GLU A 94 16.21 2.72 -0.30
N LEU A 95 15.03 2.18 -0.63
CA LEU A 95 13.80 2.90 -0.97
C LEU A 95 13.96 3.86 -2.16
N PHE A 96 14.73 4.93 -2.01
CA PHE A 96 14.84 6.03 -2.95
C PHE A 96 15.90 5.77 -4.04
N HIS A 97 15.51 5.98 -5.29
CA HIS A 97 16.41 6.10 -6.45
C HIS A 97 16.23 7.48 -7.07
N ILE A 98 16.92 8.47 -6.50
CA ILE A 98 16.89 9.86 -6.98
C ILE A 98 17.71 10.01 -8.28
N PRO A 99 17.38 10.98 -9.16
CA PRO A 99 18.21 11.30 -10.32
C PRO A 99 19.64 11.65 -9.91
N GLY A 100 20.60 11.23 -10.73
CA GLY A 100 22.01 11.47 -10.49
C GLY A 100 22.85 11.36 -11.76
N THR A 101 24.16 11.24 -11.59
CA THR A 101 25.11 11.12 -12.70
C THR A 101 24.94 9.84 -13.51
N THR A 102 24.29 8.82 -12.93
CA THR A 102 24.06 7.50 -13.54
C THR A 102 22.73 7.40 -14.30
N GLY A 103 21.87 8.43 -14.22
CA GLY A 103 20.61 8.46 -14.97
C GLY A 103 19.46 9.16 -14.23
N PRO A 104 18.23 9.02 -14.76
CA PRO A 104 17.04 9.66 -14.21
C PRO A 104 16.53 9.02 -12.91
N GLY A 105 17.21 8.01 -12.38
CA GLY A 105 16.75 7.23 -11.23
C GLY A 105 15.38 6.58 -11.50
N ALA A 106 14.54 6.53 -10.47
CA ALA A 106 13.16 6.03 -10.59
C ALA A 106 12.31 6.84 -11.57
N PHE A 107 12.62 8.13 -11.81
CA PHE A 107 11.84 8.96 -12.73
C PHE A 107 12.01 8.57 -14.20
N GLY A 108 13.00 7.74 -14.53
CA GLY A 108 13.09 7.11 -15.86
C GLY A 108 11.96 6.12 -16.15
N CYS A 109 11.21 5.72 -15.12
CA CYS A 109 10.09 4.81 -15.24
C CYS A 109 8.75 5.51 -15.00
N PRO A 110 7.76 5.31 -15.90
CA PRO A 110 6.41 5.81 -15.69
C PRO A 110 5.79 5.29 -14.40
N LEU A 111 5.10 6.18 -13.68
CA LEU A 111 4.27 5.79 -12.53
C LEU A 111 3.04 5.00 -12.99
N LEU A 112 2.68 3.98 -12.22
CA LEU A 112 1.43 3.22 -12.31
C LEU A 112 0.30 3.88 -11.52
N THR A 113 0.60 4.98 -10.83
CA THR A 113 -0.33 5.78 -10.04
C THR A 113 -0.37 7.23 -10.52
N SER A 114 -1.46 7.89 -10.19
CA SER A 114 -1.66 9.32 -10.41
C SER A 114 -2.31 9.93 -9.17
N GLY A 115 -2.30 11.25 -9.05
CA GLY A 115 -2.96 11.90 -7.93
C GLY A 115 -2.42 13.30 -7.69
N PHE A 116 -2.12 13.62 -6.45
CA PHE A 116 -1.59 14.94 -6.11
C PHE A 116 -0.76 14.92 -4.83
N LEU A 117 0.03 15.97 -4.66
CA LEU A 117 0.67 16.31 -3.40
C LEU A 117 0.27 17.70 -2.92
N LEU A 118 0.40 17.92 -1.62
CA LEU A 118 0.25 19.21 -0.95
C LEU A 118 1.61 19.64 -0.38
N ILE A 119 2.08 20.82 -0.75
CA ILE A 119 3.40 21.33 -0.34
C ILE A 119 3.39 22.86 -0.24
N GLU A 120 4.34 23.45 0.48
CA GLU A 120 4.52 24.90 0.50
C GLU A 120 4.89 25.43 -0.92
N PRO A 121 4.36 26.60 -1.35
CA PRO A 121 4.52 27.11 -2.72
C PRO A 121 5.98 27.27 -3.17
N ASP A 122 6.85 27.61 -2.23
CA ASP A 122 8.27 27.93 -2.38
C ASP A 122 9.18 26.89 -1.69
N ALA A 123 8.66 25.68 -1.45
CA ALA A 123 9.43 24.59 -0.88
C ALA A 123 10.69 24.28 -1.71
N PRO A 124 11.88 24.19 -1.08
CA PRO A 124 13.11 23.80 -1.77
C PRO A 124 12.98 22.44 -2.46
N LEU A 125 13.75 22.22 -3.52
CA LEU A 125 13.84 20.92 -4.18
C LEU A 125 14.24 19.83 -3.18
N GLY A 126 13.59 18.67 -3.24
CA GLY A 126 13.81 17.56 -2.31
C GLY A 126 13.05 17.69 -0.99
N THR A 127 12.31 18.78 -0.77
CA THR A 127 11.39 18.89 0.37
C THR A 127 10.27 17.87 0.20
N PHE A 128 10.12 16.98 1.17
CA PHE A 128 8.97 16.08 1.21
C PHE A 128 7.66 16.90 1.27
N PRO A 129 6.58 16.45 0.64
CA PRO A 129 5.28 17.11 0.73
C PRO A 129 4.68 16.95 2.14
N ARG A 130 3.66 17.74 2.48
CA ARG A 130 2.86 17.52 3.69
C ARG A 130 1.94 16.32 3.55
N GLN A 131 1.35 16.17 2.37
CA GLN A 131 0.50 15.04 2.04
C GLN A 131 0.69 14.62 0.58
N VAL A 132 0.56 13.33 0.31
CA VAL A 132 0.40 12.78 -1.04
C VAL A 132 -0.83 11.91 -1.04
N VAL A 133 -1.64 12.01 -2.09
CA VAL A 133 -2.74 11.10 -2.37
C VAL A 133 -2.50 10.49 -3.75
N LEU A 134 -2.44 9.16 -3.82
CA LEU A 134 -2.19 8.41 -5.05
C LEU A 134 -3.29 7.39 -5.28
N THR A 135 -3.72 7.26 -6.53
CA THR A 135 -4.64 6.22 -6.99
C THR A 135 -4.10 5.53 -8.23
N GLY A 136 -4.49 4.27 -8.45
CA GLY A 136 -4.07 3.51 -9.63
C GLY A 136 -4.96 2.31 -9.92
N GLY A 137 -5.06 1.95 -11.20
CA GLY A 137 -5.86 0.82 -11.71
C GLY A 137 -5.03 -0.32 -12.32
N GLY A 138 -3.71 -0.26 -12.21
CA GLY A 138 -2.76 -1.24 -12.76
C GLY A 138 -1.51 -1.38 -11.91
N VAL A 139 -1.61 -1.12 -10.61
CA VAL A 139 -0.47 -1.17 -9.68
C VAL A 139 -0.09 -2.63 -9.47
N GLN A 140 1.17 -2.98 -9.73
CA GLN A 140 1.63 -4.35 -9.57
C GLN A 140 1.89 -4.66 -8.10
N PHE A 141 1.55 -5.87 -7.69
CA PHE A 141 1.77 -6.39 -6.34
C PHE A 141 2.47 -7.73 -6.43
N TRP A 142 3.58 -7.87 -5.72
CA TRP A 142 4.19 -9.18 -5.49
C TRP A 142 4.01 -9.55 -4.03
N PHE A 143 3.57 -10.79 -3.78
CA PHE A 143 3.50 -11.34 -2.44
C PHE A 143 4.55 -12.45 -2.30
N VAL A 144 5.50 -12.26 -1.40
CA VAL A 144 6.57 -13.24 -1.12
C VAL A 144 6.42 -13.78 0.29
N ARG A 145 6.94 -14.98 0.54
CA ARG A 145 7.00 -15.52 1.90
C ARG A 145 7.94 -14.65 2.72
N TRP A 146 7.46 -14.23 3.89
CA TRP A 146 8.23 -13.35 4.76
C TRP A 146 9.56 -13.97 5.19
N VAL A 147 9.56 -15.26 5.53
CA VAL A 147 10.79 -15.98 5.93
C VAL A 147 11.85 -16.00 4.82
N ASP A 148 11.43 -16.18 3.57
CA ASP A 148 12.36 -16.23 2.43
C ASP A 148 12.92 -14.83 2.13
N PHE A 149 12.08 -13.79 2.26
CA PHE A 149 12.55 -12.41 2.15
C PHE A 149 13.51 -12.02 3.28
N GLN A 150 13.28 -12.50 4.51
CA GLN A 150 14.21 -12.30 5.61
C GLN A 150 15.58 -12.95 5.38
N GLU A 151 15.62 -14.07 4.67
CA GLU A 151 16.88 -14.69 4.25
C GLU A 151 17.58 -13.83 3.19
N ALA A 152 16.83 -13.39 2.17
CA ALA A 152 17.36 -12.56 1.09
C ALA A 152 17.95 -11.24 1.60
N MET A 153 17.36 -10.62 2.64
CA MET A 153 17.86 -9.33 3.14
C MET A 153 19.11 -9.41 4.04
N LYS A 154 19.67 -10.60 4.31
CA LYS A 154 20.74 -10.77 5.33
C LYS A 154 22.04 -10.06 4.99
N ASP A 155 22.38 -9.96 3.70
CA ASP A 155 23.57 -9.26 3.25
C ASP A 155 23.35 -7.74 3.06
N GLY A 156 22.13 -7.27 3.33
CA GLY A 156 21.75 -5.87 3.20
C GLY A 156 21.42 -5.43 1.77
N VAL A 157 21.31 -6.37 0.82
CA VAL A 157 20.94 -6.10 -0.57
C VAL A 157 19.79 -7.00 -0.98
N VAL A 158 18.77 -6.42 -1.62
CA VAL A 158 17.76 -7.20 -2.34
C VAL A 158 17.55 -6.56 -3.69
N THR A 159 17.98 -7.26 -4.73
CA THR A 159 17.77 -6.89 -6.14
C THR A 159 16.41 -7.36 -6.63
N ILE A 160 15.98 -6.84 -7.78
CA ILE A 160 14.73 -7.31 -8.42
C ILE A 160 14.81 -8.79 -8.83
N ALA A 161 15.99 -9.27 -9.23
CA ALA A 161 16.22 -10.67 -9.60
C ALA A 161 16.11 -11.61 -8.40
N GLU A 162 16.66 -11.22 -7.24
CA GLU A 162 16.51 -11.98 -6.00
C GLU A 162 15.05 -12.02 -5.54
N LEU A 163 14.35 -10.89 -5.60
CA LEU A 163 12.94 -10.83 -5.26
C LEU A 163 12.09 -11.72 -6.17
N GLU A 164 12.40 -11.79 -7.46
CA GLU A 164 11.76 -12.70 -8.41
C GLU A 164 12.10 -14.18 -8.15
N ALA A 165 13.35 -14.47 -7.74
CA ALA A 165 13.78 -15.82 -7.37
C ALA A 165 13.08 -16.36 -6.11
N LEU A 166 12.41 -15.50 -5.33
CA LEU A 166 11.52 -15.92 -4.24
C LEU A 166 10.17 -16.48 -4.74
N HIS A 167 9.97 -16.57 -6.05
CA HIS A 167 8.75 -17.08 -6.69
C HIS A 167 7.48 -16.38 -6.16
N PRO A 168 7.39 -15.03 -6.29
CA PRO A 168 6.28 -14.27 -5.74
C PRO A 168 4.94 -14.71 -6.34
N LEU A 169 3.87 -14.63 -5.54
CA LEU A 169 2.52 -14.52 -6.10
C LEU A 169 2.39 -13.12 -6.70
N LYS A 170 2.43 -13.04 -8.02
CA LYS A 170 2.29 -11.77 -8.75
C LYS A 170 0.81 -11.47 -8.98
N GLY A 171 0.47 -10.18 -8.95
CA GLY A 171 -0.88 -9.71 -9.22
C GLY A 171 -0.92 -8.23 -9.58
N THR A 172 -2.10 -7.80 -10.01
CA THR A 172 -2.37 -6.43 -10.44
C THR A 172 -3.58 -5.89 -9.68
N ALA A 173 -3.40 -4.77 -8.99
CA ALA A 173 -4.49 -4.04 -8.34
C ALA A 173 -5.27 -3.23 -9.38
N SER A 174 -6.56 -3.54 -9.52
CA SER A 174 -7.50 -2.74 -10.30
C SER A 174 -8.01 -1.52 -9.54
N ASN A 175 -7.80 -1.50 -8.22
CA ASN A 175 -8.05 -0.37 -7.36
C ASN A 175 -6.92 -0.27 -6.34
N PHE A 176 -6.20 0.84 -6.36
CA PHE A 176 -5.18 1.23 -5.40
C PHE A 176 -5.47 2.65 -4.94
N HIS A 177 -5.41 2.87 -3.64
CA HIS A 177 -5.46 4.19 -3.01
C HIS A 177 -4.42 4.27 -1.91
N GLU A 178 -3.71 5.38 -1.85
CA GLU A 178 -2.76 5.67 -0.80
C GLU A 178 -2.86 7.12 -0.36
N THR A 179 -2.86 7.33 0.95
CA THR A 179 -2.61 8.62 1.59
C THR A 179 -1.30 8.53 2.38
N LEU A 180 -0.37 9.42 2.04
CA LEU A 180 0.95 9.54 2.65
C LEU A 180 1.09 10.91 3.35
N ARG A 181 1.60 10.95 4.59
CA ARG A 181 1.99 12.20 5.28
C ARG A 181 3.45 12.10 5.74
N PRO A 182 4.44 12.48 4.91
CA PRO A 182 5.82 12.10 5.17
C PRO A 182 6.57 13.01 6.15
N ARG A 183 6.04 14.21 6.46
CA ARG A 183 6.73 15.25 7.28
C ARG A 183 6.20 15.48 8.68
N ASP A 184 5.01 14.99 8.99
CA ASP A 184 4.36 15.30 10.25
C ASP A 184 4.76 14.28 11.33
N GLY A 185 4.71 14.68 12.61
CA GLY A 185 5.06 13.82 13.74
C GLY A 185 4.27 12.51 13.79
N GLU A 186 3.15 12.44 13.07
CA GLU A 186 2.38 11.23 12.77
C GLU A 186 2.57 10.80 11.30
N HIS A 187 3.78 10.34 10.95
CA HIS A 187 4.10 9.85 9.61
C HIS A 187 3.06 8.80 9.18
N LEU A 188 2.17 9.12 8.22
CA LEU A 188 1.08 8.23 7.86
C LEU A 188 1.35 7.54 6.52
N VAL A 189 1.31 6.21 6.49
CA VAL A 189 1.15 5.39 5.28
C VAL A 189 -0.16 4.63 5.42
N ALA A 190 -1.20 5.08 4.73
CA ALA A 190 -2.50 4.43 4.66
C ALA A 190 -2.73 3.95 3.24
N ILE A 191 -2.77 2.63 3.03
CA ILE A 191 -2.92 2.01 1.71
C ILE A 191 -4.14 1.10 1.71
N THR A 192 -4.95 1.18 0.68
CA THR A 192 -5.96 0.18 0.34
C THR A 192 -5.77 -0.25 -1.10
N ALA A 193 -5.79 -1.56 -1.34
CA ALA A 193 -5.72 -2.10 -2.69
C ALA A 193 -6.53 -3.38 -2.83
N ARG A 194 -7.09 -3.59 -4.02
CA ARG A 194 -7.79 -4.83 -4.42
C ARG A 194 -7.44 -5.16 -5.87
N GLY A 195 -7.32 -6.44 -6.16
CA GLY A 195 -6.89 -6.89 -7.48
C GLY A 195 -6.99 -8.39 -7.68
N MET A 196 -6.31 -8.84 -8.73
CA MET A 196 -6.23 -10.25 -9.13
C MET A 196 -4.78 -10.70 -9.16
N LEU A 197 -4.53 -11.91 -8.67
CA LEU A 197 -3.28 -12.65 -8.86
C LEU A 197 -3.27 -13.30 -10.25
N GLU A 198 -2.08 -13.59 -10.76
CA GLU A 198 -1.88 -14.27 -12.05
C GLU A 198 -2.48 -15.69 -12.07
N ASP A 199 -2.62 -16.33 -10.91
CA ASP A 199 -3.24 -17.65 -10.76
C ASP A 199 -4.78 -17.61 -10.72
N GLY A 200 -5.38 -16.43 -10.88
CA GLY A 200 -6.82 -16.23 -10.95
C GLY A 200 -7.51 -15.97 -9.61
N ARG A 201 -6.79 -16.04 -8.48
CA ARG A 201 -7.34 -15.62 -7.18
C ARG A 201 -7.44 -14.10 -7.09
N SER A 202 -8.36 -13.60 -6.29
CA SER A 202 -8.42 -12.18 -5.94
C SER A 202 -7.57 -11.87 -4.71
N PHE A 203 -7.10 -10.63 -4.58
CA PHE A 203 -6.44 -10.15 -3.37
C PHE A 203 -7.05 -8.86 -2.82
N GLN A 204 -6.95 -8.70 -1.50
CA GLN A 204 -7.19 -7.44 -0.79
C GLN A 204 -6.01 -7.13 0.11
N PHE A 205 -5.55 -5.89 0.06
CA PHE A 205 -4.46 -5.35 0.86
C PHE A 205 -4.91 -4.08 1.58
N GLN A 206 -4.64 -4.01 2.88
CA GLN A 206 -4.91 -2.82 3.67
C GLN A 206 -3.75 -2.58 4.64
N VAL A 207 -3.27 -1.34 4.73
CA VAL A 207 -2.23 -0.88 5.65
C VAL A 207 -2.72 0.37 6.37
N ASN A 208 -2.43 0.45 7.67
CA ASN A 208 -2.53 1.69 8.44
C ASN A 208 -1.26 1.86 9.28
N GLN A 209 -0.48 2.93 9.04
CA GLN A 209 0.81 3.12 9.68
C GLN A 209 1.05 4.58 10.07
N PRO A 210 0.78 4.99 11.32
CA PRO A 210 0.84 6.40 11.74
C PRO A 210 2.13 6.88 12.42
N GLU A 211 3.06 6.02 12.83
CA GLU A 211 4.39 6.46 13.35
C GLU A 211 5.44 5.36 13.18
N TYR A 212 5.64 4.90 11.93
CA TYR A 212 6.54 3.78 11.63
C TYR A 212 6.19 2.46 12.33
N VAL A 213 5.07 2.40 13.03
CA VAL A 213 4.48 1.17 13.56
C VAL A 213 3.25 0.85 12.74
N THR A 214 3.26 -0.32 12.12
CA THR A 214 2.08 -0.87 11.46
C THR A 214 1.00 -1.14 12.50
N LYS A 215 -0.13 -0.41 12.45
CA LYS A 215 -1.28 -0.65 13.33
C LYS A 215 -2.16 -1.79 12.84
N SER A 216 -2.34 -1.91 11.53
CA SER A 216 -3.06 -3.04 10.94
C SER A 216 -2.58 -3.32 9.52
N ILE A 217 -2.30 -4.59 9.25
CA ILE A 217 -2.18 -5.13 7.89
C ILE A 217 -3.22 -6.23 7.71
N ARG A 218 -3.83 -6.26 6.53
CA ARG A 218 -4.67 -7.38 6.11
C ARG A 218 -4.30 -7.75 4.69
N ILE A 219 -3.92 -9.02 4.50
CA ILE A 219 -3.75 -9.64 3.18
C ILE A 219 -4.78 -10.77 3.11
N ARG A 220 -5.58 -10.80 2.05
CA ARG A 220 -6.54 -11.88 1.80
C ARG A 220 -6.38 -12.36 0.38
N PHE A 221 -6.27 -13.66 0.20
CA PHE A 221 -6.40 -14.32 -1.09
C PHE A 221 -7.74 -15.06 -1.12
N ARG A 222 -8.54 -14.89 -2.16
CA ARG A 222 -9.82 -15.58 -2.34
C ARG A 222 -9.90 -16.20 -3.72
#